data_AF-X0UJF5-F1
#
_entry.id   AF-X0UJF5-F1
#
_cell.length_a   1.000
_cell.length_b   1.000
_cell.length_c   1.000
_cell.angle_alpha   90.00
_cell.angle_beta   90.00
_cell.angle_gamma   90.00
#
_symmetry.space_group_name_H-M   'P 1'
#
loop_
_entity.id
_entity.type
_entity.pdbx_description
1 polymer ?
#
loop_
_entity_poly.entity_id
_entity_poly.type
_entity_poly.pdbx_seq_one_letter_code
_entity_poly.pdbx_strand_id
1 'polypeptide(L)'
;MAQEVINVGAAANDRAGDTWRNAMIKSNSNFTELFGSILDSRVIVKSSLDLAGSLDSTKEYFIDGVVDMGSQSIEVPVGGLNLSGYNFDVSKLVSTASSYTMFTSPAGGSGDVIGKDYAIEVSGSASKVYDIKDATGSNAFEFARINYNNCTSLGVIDGYRQGL
;
A
#
# COMPACT_ATOMS: atom_id res chain seq x y z
N MET A 1 -11.87 6.36 2.37
CA MET A 1 -12.56 7.66 2.17
C MET A 1 -13.45 7.91 3.39
N ALA A 2 -14.17 9.01 3.50
CA ALA A 2 -15.07 9.25 4.64
C ALA A 2 -16.51 8.89 4.24
N GLN A 3 -17.30 8.36 5.19
CA GLN A 3 -18.70 8.01 5.00
C GLN A 3 -19.49 9.13 4.28
N GLU A 4 -20.15 8.79 3.17
CA GLU A 4 -21.03 9.72 2.47
C GLU A 4 -22.45 9.64 3.05
N VAL A 5 -22.88 10.69 3.74
CA VAL A 5 -24.23 10.76 4.33
C VAL A 5 -25.25 11.19 3.26
N ILE A 6 -26.35 10.43 3.17
CA ILE A 6 -27.51 10.80 2.34
C ILE A 6 -28.20 11.99 3.01
N ASN A 7 -28.31 13.10 2.29
CA ASN A 7 -29.04 14.28 2.77
C ASN A 7 -30.54 14.07 2.58
N VAL A 8 -31.30 14.11 3.68
CA VAL A 8 -32.76 13.91 3.69
C VAL A 8 -33.56 15.21 3.80
N GLY A 9 -32.90 16.37 3.75
CA GLY A 9 -33.51 17.68 4.03
C GLY A 9 -33.52 18.03 5.52
N ALA A 10 -33.83 19.29 5.83
CA ALA A 10 -33.99 19.80 7.19
C ALA A 10 -35.41 19.59 7.74
N ALA A 11 -36.41 19.47 6.86
CA ALA A 11 -37.80 19.22 7.22
C ALA A 11 -38.50 18.33 6.18
N ALA A 12 -39.62 17.71 6.58
CA ALA A 12 -40.43 16.93 5.66
C ALA A 12 -40.88 17.77 4.45
N ASN A 13 -40.68 17.26 3.23
CA ASN A 13 -41.10 17.87 1.96
C ASN A 13 -40.45 19.23 1.64
N ASP A 14 -39.30 19.55 2.21
CA ASP A 14 -38.60 20.83 1.98
C ASP A 14 -37.85 20.92 0.63
N ARG A 15 -37.76 19.81 -0.11
CA ARG A 15 -37.05 19.68 -1.40
C ARG A 15 -35.56 20.00 -1.35
N ALA A 16 -34.95 20.02 -0.16
CA ALA A 16 -33.54 20.31 0.04
C ALA A 16 -32.67 19.03 0.18
N GLY A 17 -33.29 17.85 0.16
CA GLY A 17 -32.60 16.56 0.18
C GLY A 17 -31.90 16.20 -1.14
N ASP A 18 -31.09 15.14 -1.10
CA ASP A 18 -30.45 14.58 -2.29
C ASP A 18 -31.50 14.11 -3.30
N THR A 19 -31.18 14.25 -4.59
CA THR A 19 -31.91 13.51 -5.62
C THR A 19 -31.72 12.00 -5.41
N TRP A 20 -32.67 11.18 -5.85
CA TRP A 20 -32.52 9.73 -5.77
C TRP A 20 -31.23 9.23 -6.42
N ARG A 21 -30.81 9.84 -7.54
CA ARG A 21 -29.54 9.49 -8.19
C ARG A 21 -28.34 9.76 -7.28
N ASN A 22 -28.28 10.93 -6.65
CA ASN A 22 -27.18 11.28 -5.75
C ASN A 22 -27.16 10.39 -4.51
N ALA A 23 -28.32 10.13 -3.90
CA ALA A 23 -28.44 9.24 -2.75
C ALA A 23 -27.97 7.80 -3.06
N MET A 24 -28.33 7.27 -4.24
CA MET A 24 -27.91 5.94 -4.67
C MET A 24 -26.42 5.89 -5.05
N ILE A 25 -25.86 6.96 -5.63
CA ILE A 25 -24.41 7.07 -5.85
C ILE A 25 -23.69 7.01 -4.50
N LYS A 26 -24.11 7.81 -3.52
CA LYS A 26 -23.53 7.79 -2.16
C LYS A 26 -23.60 6.43 -1.49
N SER A 27 -24.74 5.75 -1.65
CA SER A 27 -24.93 4.39 -1.15
C SER A 27 -23.93 3.42 -1.78
N ASN A 28 -23.76 3.48 -3.10
CA ASN A 28 -22.81 2.64 -3.82
C ASN A 28 -21.35 2.97 -3.44
N SER A 29 -20.99 4.25 -3.27
CA SER A 29 -19.67 4.66 -2.78
C SER A 29 -19.38 4.02 -1.42
N ASN A 30 -20.31 4.17 -0.46
CA ASN A 30 -20.18 3.60 0.88
C ASN A 30 -20.07 2.07 0.85
N PHE A 31 -20.86 1.38 0.03
CA PHE A 31 -20.79 -0.09 -0.09
C PHE A 31 -19.52 -0.56 -0.78
N THR A 32 -19.06 0.16 -1.79
CA THR A 32 -17.79 -0.14 -2.47
C THR A 32 -16.63 -0.01 -1.49
N GLU A 33 -16.66 0.97 -0.60
CA GLU A 33 -15.69 1.10 0.50
C GLU A 33 -15.81 -0.05 1.51
N LEU A 34 -17.01 -0.29 2.04
CA LEU A 34 -17.25 -1.32 3.05
C LEU A 34 -16.86 -2.73 2.58
N PHE A 35 -17.16 -3.05 1.33
CA PHE A 35 -16.91 -4.37 0.75
C PHE A 35 -15.63 -4.43 -0.09
N GLY A 36 -14.95 -3.31 -0.32
CA GLY A 36 -13.68 -3.24 -1.06
C GLY A 36 -12.44 -3.40 -0.18
N SER A 37 -12.56 -3.26 1.15
CA SER A 37 -11.46 -3.42 2.10
C SER A 37 -11.28 -4.88 2.56
N ILE A 38 -11.36 -5.82 1.63
CA ILE A 38 -11.03 -7.22 1.88
C ILE A 38 -10.02 -7.69 0.84
N LEU A 39 -9.05 -8.46 1.32
CA LEU A 39 -8.17 -9.20 0.44
C LEU A 39 -8.98 -10.28 -0.28
N ASP A 40 -9.02 -10.24 -1.62
CA ASP A 40 -9.78 -11.17 -2.45
C ASP A 40 -8.97 -12.43 -2.83
N SER A 41 -7.65 -12.30 -2.90
CA SER A 41 -6.76 -13.33 -3.40
C SER A 41 -5.30 -13.06 -3.00
N ARG A 42 -4.44 -14.06 -3.24
CA ARG A 42 -3.01 -14.01 -2.99
C ARG A 42 -2.23 -14.16 -4.30
N VAL A 43 -1.26 -13.29 -4.51
CA VAL A 43 -0.24 -13.41 -5.56
C VAL A 43 1.00 -14.04 -4.94
N ILE A 44 1.52 -15.12 -5.55
CA ILE A 44 2.80 -15.70 -5.14
C ILE A 44 3.91 -14.99 -5.90
N VAL A 45 4.69 -14.18 -5.19
CA VAL A 45 5.81 -13.42 -5.74
C VAL A 45 7.03 -14.32 -5.81
N LYS A 46 7.48 -14.61 -7.04
CA LYS A 46 8.69 -15.38 -7.32
C LYS A 46 9.73 -14.58 -8.11
N SER A 47 9.34 -13.42 -8.60
CA SER A 47 10.19 -12.52 -9.37
C SER A 47 9.77 -11.06 -9.15
N SER A 48 10.67 -10.14 -9.52
CA SER A 48 10.39 -8.70 -9.45
C SER A 48 9.21 -8.26 -10.34
N LEU A 49 8.89 -9.03 -11.40
CA LEU A 49 7.76 -8.76 -12.28
C LEU A 49 6.40 -8.95 -11.59
N ASP A 50 6.33 -9.81 -10.58
CA ASP A 50 5.11 -10.01 -9.78
C ASP A 50 4.78 -8.78 -8.89
N LEU A 51 5.75 -7.87 -8.75
CA LEU A 51 5.67 -6.61 -8.00
C LEU A 51 5.86 -5.38 -8.91
N ALA A 52 5.74 -5.54 -10.23
CA ALA A 52 5.88 -4.46 -11.18
C ALA A 52 4.53 -3.86 -11.60
N GLY A 53 4.55 -2.61 -12.07
CA GLY A 53 3.37 -1.91 -12.55
C GLY A 53 2.39 -1.53 -11.44
N SER A 54 1.12 -1.33 -11.80
CA SER A 54 0.06 -0.98 -10.85
C SER A 54 -0.39 -2.22 -10.10
N LEU A 55 0.00 -2.33 -8.83
CA LEU A 55 -0.41 -3.41 -7.94
C LEU A 55 -1.86 -3.24 -7.49
N ASP A 56 -2.51 -4.37 -7.23
CA ASP A 56 -3.91 -4.44 -6.84
C ASP A 56 -4.02 -4.47 -5.31
N SER A 57 -4.61 -3.42 -4.73
CA SER A 57 -4.75 -3.26 -3.28
C SER A 57 -5.68 -4.31 -2.66
N THR A 58 -6.48 -5.03 -3.45
CA THR A 58 -7.29 -6.17 -2.96
C THR A 58 -6.49 -7.46 -2.82
N LYS A 59 -5.18 -7.47 -3.10
CA LYS A 59 -4.37 -8.70 -3.08
C LYS A 59 -3.31 -8.70 -1.99
N GLU A 60 -3.07 -9.90 -1.45
CA GLU A 60 -1.88 -10.18 -0.66
C GLU A 60 -0.75 -10.62 -1.59
N TYR A 61 0.39 -9.94 -1.49
CA TYR A 61 1.61 -10.31 -2.21
C TYR A 61 2.49 -11.14 -1.29
N PHE A 62 2.50 -12.45 -1.51
CA PHE A 62 3.23 -13.41 -0.69
C PHE A 62 4.58 -13.75 -1.32
N ILE A 63 5.67 -13.36 -0.65
CA ILE A 63 7.05 -13.51 -1.10
C ILE A 63 7.50 -14.96 -0.89
N ASP A 64 7.68 -15.71 -1.98
CA ASP A 64 8.12 -17.11 -1.99
C ASP A 64 9.60 -17.21 -2.36
N GLY A 65 10.45 -17.14 -1.34
CA GLY A 65 11.91 -17.20 -1.48
C GLY A 65 12.58 -15.82 -1.54
N VAL A 66 13.73 -15.78 -2.21
CA VAL A 66 14.53 -14.55 -2.38
C VAL A 66 14.21 -13.95 -3.75
N VAL A 67 13.63 -12.76 -3.76
CA VAL A 67 13.26 -12.02 -4.97
C VAL A 67 14.28 -10.91 -5.18
N ASP A 68 15.09 -11.05 -6.23
CA ASP A 68 15.98 -9.98 -6.70
C ASP A 68 15.17 -8.96 -7.50
N MET A 69 15.10 -7.75 -6.94
CA MET A 69 14.40 -6.62 -7.54
C MET A 69 15.20 -5.98 -8.67
N GLY A 70 16.53 -6.18 -8.74
CA GLY A 70 17.39 -5.44 -9.65
C GLY A 70 17.15 -3.94 -9.50
N SER A 71 16.71 -3.28 -10.57
CA SER A 71 16.31 -1.86 -10.57
C SER A 71 14.80 -1.62 -10.59
N GLN A 72 13.96 -2.66 -10.42
CA GLN A 72 12.49 -2.55 -10.38
C GLN A 72 12.05 -2.03 -9.01
N SER A 73 11.42 -0.87 -8.96
CA SER A 73 10.78 -0.35 -7.74
C SER A 73 9.37 -0.91 -7.57
N ILE A 74 8.90 -0.93 -6.33
CA ILE A 74 7.53 -1.26 -5.94
C ILE A 74 6.81 0.06 -5.69
N GLU A 75 5.97 0.48 -6.63
CA GLU A 75 5.11 1.64 -6.42
C GLU A 75 3.91 1.22 -5.57
N VAL A 76 3.85 1.72 -4.33
CA VAL A 76 2.77 1.40 -3.39
C VAL A 76 1.48 2.09 -3.85
N PRO A 77 0.40 1.35 -4.16
CA PRO A 77 -0.83 1.93 -4.66
C PRO A 77 -1.48 2.92 -3.68
N VAL A 78 -2.30 3.84 -4.19
CA VAL A 78 -3.11 4.74 -3.37
C VAL A 78 -4.11 4.00 -2.47
N GLY A 79 -4.51 2.78 -2.87
CA GLY A 79 -5.34 1.88 -2.05
C GLY A 79 -4.56 1.06 -1.01
N GLY A 80 -3.23 1.18 -0.98
CA GLY A 80 -2.35 0.44 -0.08
C GLY A 80 -1.77 -0.85 -0.68
N LEU A 81 -0.89 -1.48 0.09
CA LEU A 81 -0.15 -2.69 -0.28
C LEU A 81 -0.05 -3.65 0.93
N ASN A 82 -0.34 -4.92 0.68
CA ASN A 82 -0.23 -6.00 1.67
C ASN A 82 0.85 -6.99 1.25
N LEU A 83 1.93 -7.07 2.03
CA LEU A 83 3.05 -7.97 1.80
C LEU A 83 3.18 -9.00 2.93
N SER A 84 3.43 -10.25 2.57
CA SER A 84 3.75 -11.28 3.55
C SER A 84 4.79 -12.28 3.06
N GLY A 85 5.35 -13.05 3.97
CA GLY A 85 6.26 -14.15 3.65
C GLY A 85 6.13 -15.30 4.65
N TYR A 86 7.04 -16.28 4.54
CA TYR A 86 7.13 -17.37 5.51
C TYR A 86 7.80 -16.92 6.80
N ASN A 87 8.93 -16.22 6.68
CA ASN A 87 9.73 -15.59 7.73
C ASN A 87 10.89 -14.79 7.09
N PHE A 88 11.65 -14.06 7.91
CA PHE A 88 12.79 -13.25 7.45
C PHE A 88 14.00 -14.05 6.93
N ASP A 89 14.05 -15.38 7.15
CA ASP A 89 15.14 -16.22 6.65
C ASP A 89 14.86 -16.75 5.23
N VAL A 90 13.59 -17.00 4.91
CA VAL A 90 13.17 -17.60 3.64
C VAL A 90 12.67 -16.56 2.64
N SER A 91 11.86 -15.61 3.10
CA SER A 91 11.20 -14.62 2.24
C SER A 91 11.98 -13.31 2.25
N LYS A 92 12.54 -12.89 1.11
CA LYS A 92 13.38 -11.68 1.03
C LYS A 92 13.13 -10.89 -0.25
N LEU A 93 13.16 -9.56 -0.13
CA LEU A 93 13.32 -8.64 -1.26
C LEU A 93 14.73 -8.09 -1.24
N VAL A 94 15.47 -8.24 -2.34
CA VAL A 94 16.89 -7.84 -2.40
C VAL A 94 17.18 -6.95 -3.60
N SER A 95 18.16 -6.04 -3.48
CA SER A 95 18.73 -5.32 -4.61
C SER A 95 20.13 -4.79 -4.28
N THR A 96 21.02 -4.89 -5.26
CA THR A 96 22.37 -4.31 -5.23
C THR A 96 22.54 -3.15 -6.24
N ALA A 97 21.47 -2.74 -6.93
CA ALA A 97 21.54 -1.69 -7.93
C ALA A 97 21.87 -0.33 -7.29
N SER A 98 22.75 0.47 -7.90
CA SER A 98 23.08 1.80 -7.39
C SER A 98 21.94 2.79 -7.60
N SER A 99 21.79 3.76 -6.69
CA SER A 99 20.75 4.80 -6.72
C SER A 99 19.33 4.23 -6.77
N TYR A 100 19.13 3.05 -6.19
CA TYR A 100 17.85 2.33 -6.20
C TYR A 100 16.97 2.74 -5.02
N THR A 101 15.65 2.76 -5.25
CA THR A 101 14.65 2.89 -4.19
C THR A 101 13.67 1.73 -4.31
N MET A 102 13.53 0.93 -3.24
CA MET A 102 12.67 -0.27 -3.31
C MET A 102 11.19 0.07 -3.29
N PHE A 103 10.75 0.92 -2.37
CA PHE A 103 9.35 1.34 -2.25
C PHE A 103 9.21 2.82 -2.58
N THR A 104 8.35 3.12 -3.54
CA THR A 104 8.02 4.49 -3.96
C THR A 104 6.53 4.74 -3.85
N SER A 105 6.13 6.02 -3.87
CA SER A 105 4.73 6.42 -3.98
C SER A 105 4.41 6.99 -5.37
N PRO A 106 3.17 6.82 -5.87
CA PRO A 106 2.71 7.54 -7.05
C PRO A 106 2.55 9.03 -6.74
N ALA A 107 2.32 9.83 -7.78
CA ALA A 107 1.97 11.24 -7.63
C ALA A 107 0.64 11.37 -6.84
N GLY A 108 0.73 11.88 -5.61
CA GLY A 108 -0.41 11.99 -4.69
C GLY A 108 -0.26 11.17 -3.41
N GLY A 109 0.74 10.30 -3.32
CA GLY A 109 0.99 9.46 -2.14
C GLY A 109 0.32 8.09 -2.22
N SER A 110 0.53 7.29 -1.18
CA SER A 110 0.13 5.89 -1.09
C SER A 110 -0.86 5.66 0.06
N GLY A 111 -1.59 4.53 -0.02
CA GLY A 111 -2.45 4.04 1.05
C GLY A 111 -1.68 3.26 2.12
N ASP A 112 -2.38 2.44 2.91
CA ASP A 112 -1.77 1.63 3.96
C ASP A 112 -0.65 0.72 3.43
N VAL A 113 0.46 0.62 4.16
CA VAL A 113 1.58 -0.26 3.82
C VAL A 113 1.74 -1.27 4.94
N ILE A 114 1.26 -2.49 4.70
CA ILE A 114 1.17 -3.54 5.70
C ILE A 114 2.09 -4.69 5.29
N GLY A 115 2.97 -5.09 6.20
CA GLY A 115 4.02 -6.07 5.91
C GLY A 115 4.26 -7.04 7.06
N LYS A 116 4.45 -8.33 6.78
CA LYS A 116 4.90 -9.29 7.80
C LYS A 116 5.80 -10.42 7.28
N ASP A 117 6.71 -10.89 8.12
CA ASP A 117 7.43 -12.16 7.91
C ASP A 117 8.34 -12.21 6.66
N TYR A 118 9.10 -11.16 6.40
CA TYR A 118 10.12 -11.16 5.35
C TYR A 118 11.30 -10.25 5.71
N ALA A 119 12.40 -10.37 4.97
CA ALA A 119 13.54 -9.47 5.06
C ALA A 119 13.67 -8.56 3.84
N ILE A 120 14.34 -7.44 4.03
CA ILE A 120 14.71 -6.50 2.98
C ILE A 120 16.22 -6.31 3.00
N GLU A 121 16.84 -6.34 1.83
CA GLU A 121 18.27 -6.04 1.63
C GLU A 121 18.46 -5.11 0.44
N VAL A 122 18.79 -3.84 0.71
CA VAL A 122 19.04 -2.82 -0.32
C VAL A 122 20.45 -2.27 -0.14
N SER A 123 21.43 -2.95 -0.71
CA SER A 123 22.86 -2.73 -0.44
C SER A 123 23.57 -1.92 -1.53
N GLY A 124 22.86 -1.50 -2.58
CA GLY A 124 23.41 -0.66 -3.63
C GLY A 124 23.89 0.71 -3.12
N SER A 125 24.97 1.24 -3.70
CA SER A 125 25.47 2.58 -3.38
C SER A 125 24.38 3.63 -3.60
N ALA A 126 24.28 4.63 -2.72
CA ALA A 126 23.26 5.69 -2.75
C ALA A 126 21.80 5.18 -2.83
N SER A 127 21.55 3.94 -2.40
CA SER A 127 20.21 3.34 -2.45
C SER A 127 19.51 3.44 -1.10
N LYS A 128 18.18 3.32 -1.13
CA LYS A 128 17.34 3.38 0.07
C LYS A 128 16.16 2.42 -0.05
N VAL A 129 15.65 1.96 1.08
CA VAL A 129 14.47 1.07 1.09
C VAL A 129 13.20 1.86 0.74
N TYR A 130 12.98 2.99 1.40
CA TYR A 130 11.73 3.77 1.30
C TYR A 130 11.94 5.17 0.72
N ASP A 131 11.01 5.56 -0.15
CA ASP A 131 10.69 6.95 -0.51
C ASP A 131 9.18 7.05 -0.68
N ILE A 132 8.46 6.88 0.42
CA ILE A 132 7.01 6.80 0.42
C ILE A 132 6.39 7.95 1.20
N LYS A 133 5.23 8.38 0.71
CA LYS A 133 4.44 9.46 1.29
C LYS A 133 2.99 9.02 1.41
N ASP A 134 2.37 9.32 2.54
CA ASP A 134 0.95 9.08 2.77
C ASP A 134 0.06 9.96 1.87
N ALA A 135 -0.99 9.38 1.30
CA ALA A 135 -1.92 10.09 0.42
C ALA A 135 -2.87 11.07 1.13
N THR A 136 -3.15 10.86 2.43
CA THR A 136 -4.22 11.51 3.18
C THR A 136 -3.83 12.02 4.58
N GLY A 137 -2.62 11.71 5.05
CA GLY A 137 -2.16 11.89 6.43
C GLY A 137 -2.79 10.93 7.44
N SER A 138 -3.50 9.89 6.99
CA SER A 138 -4.30 9.00 7.85
C SER A 138 -4.06 7.51 7.62
N ASN A 139 -3.26 7.12 6.63
CA ASN A 139 -2.93 5.72 6.40
C ASN A 139 -1.85 5.26 7.39
N ALA A 140 -1.68 3.96 7.48
CA ALA A 140 -0.74 3.30 8.37
C ALA A 140 0.46 2.74 7.61
N PHE A 141 1.62 2.83 8.25
CA PHE A 141 2.75 1.97 7.94
C PHE A 141 2.90 0.97 9.09
N GLU A 142 2.64 -0.32 8.83
CA GLU A 142 2.60 -1.34 9.87
C GLU A 142 3.33 -2.61 9.45
N PHE A 143 4.53 -2.77 10.00
CA PHE A 143 5.43 -3.88 9.70
C PHE A 143 5.63 -4.74 10.94
N ALA A 144 5.41 -6.05 10.82
CA ALA A 144 5.57 -7.02 11.90
C ALA A 144 6.57 -8.12 11.52
N ARG A 145 7.62 -8.31 12.33
CA ARG A 145 8.68 -9.33 12.08
C ARG A 145 9.37 -9.12 10.72
N ILE A 146 9.72 -7.86 10.44
CA ILE A 146 10.54 -7.48 9.29
C ILE A 146 11.98 -7.31 9.73
N ASN A 147 12.92 -7.81 8.93
CA ASN A 147 14.35 -7.63 9.15
C ASN A 147 14.99 -6.83 8.01
N TYR A 148 15.81 -5.83 8.35
CA TYR A 148 16.56 -5.04 7.38
C TYR A 148 18.02 -5.46 7.42
N ASN A 149 18.47 -6.15 6.39
CA ASN A 149 19.83 -6.69 6.31
C ASN A 149 20.66 -5.84 5.35
N ASN A 150 21.82 -5.35 5.80
CA ASN A 150 22.80 -4.64 4.95
C ASN A 150 22.21 -3.53 4.06
N CYS A 151 21.17 -2.83 4.52
CA CYS A 151 20.59 -1.73 3.77
C CYS A 151 21.50 -0.49 3.85
N THR A 152 21.83 0.10 2.70
CA THR A 152 22.57 1.37 2.59
C THR A 152 21.85 2.50 3.33
N SER A 153 20.52 2.55 3.21
CA SER A 153 19.66 3.48 3.93
C SER A 153 18.25 2.90 4.02
N LEU A 154 17.54 3.19 5.11
CA LEU A 154 16.10 2.90 5.17
C LEU A 154 15.28 3.94 4.39
N GLY A 155 15.80 5.15 4.20
CA GLY A 155 15.10 6.20 3.46
C GLY A 155 14.04 6.93 4.29
N VAL A 156 12.93 7.33 3.66
CA VAL A 156 11.91 8.21 4.24
C VAL A 156 10.52 7.59 4.13
N ILE A 157 9.76 7.70 5.22
CA ILE A 157 8.34 7.35 5.33
C ILE A 157 7.65 8.62 5.83
N ASP A 158 6.97 9.35 4.95
CA ASP A 158 6.42 10.69 5.23
C ASP A 158 4.90 10.67 5.41
N GLY A 159 4.41 11.32 6.47
CA GLY A 159 2.98 11.59 6.68
C GLY A 159 2.09 10.41 7.10
N TYR A 160 2.64 9.20 7.27
CA TYR A 160 1.90 8.06 7.81
C TYR A 160 1.65 8.21 9.30
N ARG A 161 0.57 7.63 9.84
CA ARG A 161 0.21 7.74 11.28
C ARG A 161 1.32 7.32 12.24
N GLN A 162 2.15 6.35 11.84
CA GLN A 162 3.28 5.82 12.62
C GLN A 162 4.62 6.47 12.22
N GLY A 163 4.65 7.24 11.13
CA GLY A 163 5.81 8.03 10.72
C GLY A 163 5.85 9.32 11.52
N LEU A 164 6.53 9.30 12.66
CA LEU A 164 6.90 10.51 13.41
C LEU A 164 7.93 11.35 12.64
#